data_AF-A0A1B1ZYJ1-F1
#
_entry.id   AF-A0A1B1ZYJ1-F1
#
_cell.length_a   1.000
_cell.length_b   1.000
_cell.length_c   1.000
_cell.angle_alpha   90.00
_cell.angle_beta   90.00
_cell.angle_gamma   90.00
#
_symmetry.space_group_name_H-M   'P 1'
#
loop_
_entity.id
_entity.type
_entity.pdbx_description
1 polymer ?
#
loop_
_entity_poly.entity_id
_entity_poly.type
_entity_poly.pdbx_seq_one_letter_code
_entity_poly.pdbx_strand_id
1 'polypeptide(L)'
;MTTLLVRPPEVRAADLGHTVVLLHARTGTVRALLGSQREAFLDLDATGTWAPGTEAEALAASLSSAGFLHPAQPGQESAPIVDLPETEASWGTQEAPGALPVRGPLSPAWAPIAACALAAVLLVRTTGRRARGFSRMLRLVRIAAGVARRPARDTQVVAVLHCVRVIGGVSPFRTACLEETVAAMLALAVTGRRAGWCHGIAADPIRLHAWLRLDGCPVGEPTSTLRFTPLIQLPEPDPARGRDRAAKGDTS
;
A
#
# COMPACT_ATOMS: atom_id res chain seq x y z
N MET A 1 -30.51 -8.28 -21.52
CA MET A 1 -29.76 -7.00 -21.41
C MET A 1 -28.42 -7.34 -20.78
N THR A 2 -27.32 -7.03 -21.46
CA THR A 2 -25.98 -7.25 -20.93
C THR A 2 -25.69 -6.17 -19.89
N THR A 3 -25.54 -6.56 -18.62
CA THR A 3 -25.19 -5.63 -17.54
C THR A 3 -23.73 -5.26 -17.69
N LEU A 4 -23.44 -3.97 -17.91
CA LEU A 4 -22.05 -3.48 -17.91
C LEU A 4 -21.50 -3.56 -16.49
N LEU A 5 -20.37 -4.25 -16.29
CA LEU A 5 -19.66 -4.30 -15.02
C LEU A 5 -18.38 -3.46 -15.10
N VAL A 6 -18.07 -2.78 -14.01
CA VAL A 6 -16.87 -1.94 -13.88
C VAL A 6 -16.22 -2.17 -12.53
N ARG A 7 -14.90 -1.98 -12.44
CA ARG A 7 -14.21 -2.01 -11.16
C ARG A 7 -14.51 -0.74 -10.37
N PRO A 8 -14.85 -0.86 -9.08
CA PRO A 8 -14.98 0.32 -8.24
C PRO A 8 -13.62 1.01 -8.06
N PRO A 9 -13.61 2.32 -7.76
CA PRO A 9 -12.39 3.11 -7.58
C PRO A 9 -11.55 2.68 -6.38
N GLU A 10 -12.02 1.77 -5.53
CA GLU A 10 -11.23 1.18 -4.44
C GLU A 10 -10.57 -0.14 -4.80
N VAL A 11 -10.91 -0.74 -5.93
CA VAL A 11 -10.21 -1.93 -6.43
C VAL A 11 -9.02 -1.47 -7.27
N ARG A 12 -7.83 -1.95 -6.91
CA ARG A 12 -6.61 -1.82 -7.70
C ARG A 12 -6.35 -3.14 -8.40
N ALA A 13 -5.88 -3.08 -9.64
CA ALA A 13 -5.48 -4.25 -10.41
C ALA A 13 -4.03 -4.09 -10.84
N ALA A 14 -3.28 -5.18 -10.79
CA ALA A 14 -1.91 -5.27 -11.26
C ALA A 14 -1.80 -6.46 -12.20
N ASP A 15 -1.36 -6.26 -13.44
CA ASP A 15 -1.05 -7.36 -14.34
C ASP A 15 0.45 -7.69 -14.23
N LEU A 16 0.74 -8.93 -13.85
CA LEU A 16 2.08 -9.48 -13.67
C LEU A 16 2.52 -10.34 -14.87
N GLY A 17 1.77 -10.26 -15.98
CA GLY A 17 1.98 -11.07 -17.20
C GLY A 17 1.37 -12.48 -17.09
N HIS A 18 1.74 -13.22 -16.05
CA HIS A 18 1.22 -14.57 -15.80
C HIS A 18 0.04 -14.61 -14.80
N THR A 19 -0.23 -13.50 -14.12
CA THR A 19 -1.30 -13.37 -13.12
C THR A 19 -1.77 -11.94 -13.04
N VAL A 20 -3.08 -11.74 -12.91
CA VAL A 20 -3.64 -10.45 -12.48
C VAL A 20 -3.95 -10.50 -10.99
N VAL A 21 -3.46 -9.52 -10.24
CA VAL A 21 -3.76 -9.38 -8.81
C VAL A 21 -4.70 -8.20 -8.58
N LEU A 22 -5.83 -8.50 -7.95
CA LEU A 22 -6.83 -7.52 -7.52
C LEU A 22 -6.68 -7.25 -6.03
N LEU A 23 -6.61 -5.97 -5.64
CA LEU A 23 -6.58 -5.50 -4.26
C LEU A 23 -7.79 -4.61 -4.00
N HIS A 24 -8.64 -5.00 -3.06
CA HIS A 24 -9.77 -4.18 -2.64
C HIS A 24 -9.36 -3.28 -1.45
N ALA A 25 -9.14 -1.98 -1.70
CA ALA A 25 -8.55 -1.06 -0.72
C ALA A 25 -9.44 -0.75 0.49
N ARG A 26 -10.76 -1.02 0.46
CA ARG A 26 -11.60 -0.91 1.66
C ARG A 26 -11.43 -2.08 2.63
N THR A 27 -11.35 -3.30 2.10
CA THR A 27 -11.37 -4.55 2.87
C THR A 27 -9.98 -5.13 3.11
N GLY A 28 -9.03 -4.82 2.23
CA GLY A 28 -7.72 -5.46 2.18
C GLY A 28 -7.76 -6.84 1.56
N THR A 29 -8.86 -7.25 0.92
CA THR A 29 -8.94 -8.55 0.24
C THR A 29 -8.12 -8.53 -1.03
N VAL A 30 -7.42 -9.63 -1.27
CA VAL A 30 -6.54 -9.82 -2.43
C VAL A 30 -7.03 -11.04 -3.19
N ARG A 31 -7.07 -10.95 -4.52
CA ARG A 31 -7.37 -12.09 -5.38
C ARG A 31 -6.38 -12.16 -6.52
N ALA A 32 -5.73 -13.31 -6.67
CA ALA A 32 -4.91 -13.62 -7.83
C ALA A 32 -5.75 -14.37 -8.87
N LEU A 33 -5.68 -13.95 -10.13
CA LEU A 33 -6.33 -14.56 -11.27
C LEU A 33 -5.25 -15.13 -12.19
N LEU A 34 -5.34 -16.42 -12.48
CA LEU A 34 -4.35 -17.20 -13.23
C LEU A 34 -4.96 -17.76 -14.52
N GLY A 35 -4.14 -17.97 -15.54
CA GLY A 35 -4.55 -18.64 -16.79
C GLY A 35 -5.80 -18.02 -17.42
N SER A 36 -6.81 -18.85 -17.72
CA SER A 36 -8.05 -18.40 -18.36
C SER A 36 -8.81 -17.34 -17.55
N GLN A 37 -8.67 -17.32 -16.22
CA GLN A 37 -9.29 -16.29 -15.38
C GLN A 37 -8.66 -14.91 -15.57
N ARG A 38 -7.35 -14.84 -15.86
CA ARG A 38 -6.67 -13.59 -16.18
C ARG A 38 -7.18 -13.06 -17.51
N GLU A 39 -7.19 -13.90 -18.55
CA GLU A 39 -7.62 -13.50 -19.89
C GLU A 39 -9.07 -13.02 -19.90
N ALA A 40 -9.96 -13.79 -19.26
CA ALA A 40 -11.36 -13.41 -19.11
C ALA A 40 -11.54 -12.11 -18.31
N PHE A 41 -10.72 -11.86 -17.29
CA PHE A 41 -10.76 -10.59 -16.55
C PHE A 41 -10.27 -9.41 -17.38
N LEU A 42 -9.18 -9.56 -18.15
CA LEU A 42 -8.66 -8.48 -18.99
C LEU A 42 -9.65 -8.11 -20.10
N ASP A 43 -10.27 -9.09 -20.74
CA ASP A 43 -11.34 -8.87 -21.71
C ASP A 43 -12.56 -8.18 -21.08
N LEU A 44 -12.94 -8.62 -19.87
CA LEU A 44 -14.02 -7.99 -19.10
C LEU A 44 -13.70 -6.54 -18.69
N ASP A 45 -12.47 -6.23 -18.27
CA ASP A 45 -12.08 -4.87 -17.88
C ASP A 45 -12.01 -3.94 -19.09
N ALA A 46 -11.64 -4.47 -20.26
CA ALA A 46 -11.58 -3.72 -21.51
C ALA A 46 -12.97 -3.45 -22.12
N THR A 47 -13.86 -4.44 -22.10
CA THR A 47 -15.18 -4.35 -22.77
C THR A 47 -16.33 -4.02 -21.83
N GLY A 48 -16.17 -4.26 -20.52
CA GLY A 48 -17.23 -4.17 -19.52
C GLY A 48 -18.31 -5.24 -19.64
N THR A 49 -18.15 -6.22 -20.54
CA THR A 49 -19.19 -7.23 -20.88
C THR A 49 -18.62 -8.64 -20.93
N TRP A 50 -19.50 -9.65 -20.90
CA TRP A 50 -19.14 -11.06 -21.11
C TRP A 50 -20.21 -11.77 -21.92
N ALA A 51 -19.85 -12.90 -22.53
CA ALA A 51 -20.81 -13.77 -23.20
C ALA A 51 -21.51 -14.71 -22.17
N PRO A 52 -22.84 -14.84 -22.22
CA PRO A 52 -23.57 -15.79 -21.35
C PRO A 52 -23.10 -17.24 -21.55
N GLY A 53 -23.10 -18.03 -20.48
CA GLY A 53 -22.73 -19.45 -20.47
C GLY A 53 -21.22 -19.72 -20.54
N THR A 54 -20.38 -18.69 -20.42
CA THR A 54 -18.91 -18.82 -20.51
C THR A 54 -18.23 -18.81 -19.13
N GLU A 55 -16.97 -19.24 -19.08
CA GLU A 55 -16.13 -19.11 -17.87
C GLU A 55 -16.05 -17.65 -17.38
N ALA A 56 -16.13 -16.68 -18.29
CA ALA A 56 -16.14 -15.26 -17.97
C ALA A 56 -17.39 -14.85 -17.15
N GLU A 57 -18.54 -15.47 -17.38
CA GLU A 57 -19.75 -15.23 -16.57
C GLU A 57 -19.56 -15.70 -15.12
N ALA A 58 -19.04 -16.93 -14.95
CA ALA A 58 -18.78 -17.48 -13.62
C ALA A 58 -17.73 -16.64 -12.87
N LEU A 59 -16.69 -16.19 -13.57
CA LEU A 59 -15.69 -15.28 -13.02
C LEU A 59 -16.30 -13.94 -12.63
N ALA A 60 -17.08 -13.31 -13.51
CA ALA A 60 -17.74 -12.03 -13.26
C ALA A 60 -18.69 -12.09 -12.06
N ALA A 61 -19.49 -13.16 -11.94
CA ALA A 61 -20.36 -13.40 -10.79
C ALA A 61 -19.54 -13.61 -9.50
N SER A 62 -18.44 -14.35 -9.57
CA SER A 62 -17.53 -14.57 -8.44
C SER A 62 -16.85 -13.26 -7.99
N LEU A 63 -16.40 -12.43 -8.93
CA LEU A 63 -15.78 -11.14 -8.64
C LEU A 63 -16.81 -10.13 -8.11
N SER A 64 -18.02 -10.11 -8.66
CA SER A 64 -19.11 -9.24 -8.19
C SER A 64 -19.56 -9.59 -6.78
N SER A 65 -19.75 -10.88 -6.48
CA SER A 65 -20.12 -11.33 -5.12
C SER A 65 -19.04 -11.03 -4.08
N ALA A 66 -17.76 -11.03 -4.49
CA ALA A 66 -16.63 -10.63 -3.66
C ALA A 66 -16.40 -9.09 -3.62
N GLY A 67 -17.21 -8.29 -4.33
CA GLY A 67 -17.13 -6.83 -4.36
C GLY A 67 -15.98 -6.26 -5.21
N PHE A 68 -15.37 -7.07 -6.08
CA PHE A 68 -14.35 -6.59 -7.02
C PHE A 68 -14.92 -5.95 -8.29
N LEU A 69 -16.21 -6.20 -8.58
CA LEU A 69 -16.93 -5.62 -9.71
C LEU A 69 -18.31 -5.13 -9.24
N HIS A 70 -18.81 -4.07 -9.89
CA HIS A 70 -20.16 -3.55 -9.69
C HIS A 70 -20.82 -3.19 -11.02
N PRO A 71 -22.16 -3.17 -11.09
CA PRO A 71 -22.88 -2.59 -12.22
C PRO A 71 -22.40 -1.16 -12.46
N ALA A 72 -22.05 -0.85 -13.70
CA ALA A 72 -21.54 0.46 -14.06
C ALA A 72 -22.65 1.53 -13.95
N GLN A 73 -22.28 2.70 -13.44
CA GLN A 73 -23.09 3.90 -13.53
C GLN A 73 -22.62 4.78 -14.70
N PRO A 74 -23.50 5.59 -15.30
CA PRO A 74 -23.13 6.49 -16.39
C PRO A 74 -21.94 7.39 -16.00
N GLY A 75 -20.87 7.38 -16.79
CA GLY A 75 -19.66 8.19 -16.57
C GLY A 75 -18.67 7.63 -15.55
N GLN A 76 -18.84 6.41 -15.06
CA GLN A 76 -17.89 5.78 -14.15
C GLN A 76 -16.77 5.07 -14.92
N GLU A 77 -15.54 5.54 -14.75
CA GLU A 77 -14.33 4.89 -15.28
C GLU A 77 -13.61 4.07 -14.20
N SER A 78 -13.07 2.92 -14.61
CA SER A 78 -12.18 2.10 -13.78
C SER A 78 -10.83 2.79 -13.59
N ALA A 79 -10.20 2.61 -12.42
CA ALA A 79 -8.79 2.96 -12.26
C ALA A 79 -7.93 2.08 -13.19
N PRO A 80 -6.88 2.61 -13.83
CA PRO A 80 -6.07 1.85 -14.78
C PRO A 80 -5.46 0.60 -14.13
N ILE A 81 -5.29 -0.45 -14.92
CA ILE A 81 -4.49 -1.61 -14.54
C ILE A 81 -3.03 -1.16 -14.50
N VAL A 82 -2.32 -1.52 -13.43
CA VAL A 82 -0.89 -1.30 -13.35
C VAL A 82 -0.19 -2.48 -14.01
N ASP A 83 0.38 -2.26 -15.19
CA ASP A 83 1.17 -3.28 -15.87
C ASP A 83 2.57 -3.34 -15.23
N LEU A 84 2.93 -4.51 -14.72
CA LEU A 84 4.29 -4.75 -14.25
C LEU A 84 5.10 -5.35 -15.40
N PRO A 85 6.32 -4.85 -15.66
CA PRO A 85 7.21 -5.52 -16.58
C PRO A 85 7.42 -6.97 -16.10
N GLU A 86 7.46 -7.91 -17.05
CA GLU A 86 7.78 -9.31 -16.77
C GLU A 86 9.03 -9.35 -15.90
N THR A 87 8.84 -9.69 -14.63
CA THR A 87 9.94 -9.73 -13.68
C THR A 87 10.66 -11.05 -13.94
N GLU A 88 11.98 -11.00 -14.17
CA GLU A 88 12.77 -12.22 -14.31
C GLU A 88 12.44 -13.20 -13.19
N ALA A 89 12.12 -14.44 -13.57
CA ALA A 89 11.78 -15.49 -12.63
C ALA A 89 12.94 -15.65 -11.62
N SER A 90 12.67 -15.29 -10.37
CA SER A 90 13.47 -15.63 -9.21
C SER A 90 13.21 -17.10 -8.93
N TRP A 91 13.98 -17.99 -9.57
CA TRP A 91 13.96 -19.45 -9.40
C TRP A 91 14.32 -19.91 -7.96
N GLY A 92 13.61 -19.41 -6.95
CA GLY A 92 13.85 -19.66 -5.53
C GLY A 92 15.12 -19.02 -4.94
N THR A 93 15.95 -18.36 -5.74
CA THR A 93 17.26 -17.85 -5.28
C THR A 93 17.21 -16.45 -4.68
N GLN A 94 16.08 -15.75 -4.79
CA GLN A 94 15.91 -14.38 -4.30
C GLN A 94 14.68 -14.29 -3.39
N GLU A 95 14.69 -15.05 -2.31
CA GLU A 95 13.73 -14.85 -1.23
C GLU A 95 13.97 -13.48 -0.59
N ALA A 96 13.09 -12.51 -0.88
CA ALA A 96 13.00 -11.33 -0.04
C ALA A 96 12.69 -11.81 1.39
N PRO A 97 13.54 -11.51 2.39
CA PRO A 97 13.39 -12.08 3.71
C PRO A 97 12.01 -11.72 4.27
N GLY A 98 11.29 -12.73 4.76
CA GLY A 98 9.94 -12.55 5.34
C GLY A 98 9.93 -11.69 6.61
N ALA A 99 11.11 -11.44 7.19
CA ALA A 99 11.35 -10.49 8.27
C ALA A 99 12.28 -9.38 7.78
N LEU A 100 11.89 -8.12 7.96
CA LEU A 100 12.73 -6.97 7.64
C LEU A 100 14.02 -7.02 8.49
N PRO A 101 15.22 -7.14 7.88
CA PRO A 101 16.40 -7.61 8.61
C PRO A 101 17.11 -6.54 9.44
N VAL A 102 16.73 -5.26 9.36
CA VAL A 102 17.50 -4.19 10.04
C VAL A 102 16.76 -3.68 11.27
N ARG A 103 17.11 -4.27 12.41
CA ARG A 103 16.89 -3.67 13.74
C ARG A 103 18.14 -2.86 14.08
N GLY A 104 18.08 -1.56 13.91
CA GLY A 104 19.13 -0.66 14.41
C GLY A 104 18.91 -0.26 15.87
N PRO A 105 19.78 0.62 16.41
CA PRO A 105 19.71 1.04 17.80
C PRO A 105 18.41 1.79 18.11
N LEU A 106 17.90 1.59 19.32
CA LEU A 106 16.78 2.38 19.85
C LEU A 106 17.23 3.82 20.07
N SER A 107 16.58 4.77 19.40
CA SER A 107 16.77 6.19 19.66
C SER A 107 15.89 6.63 20.84
N PRO A 108 16.46 7.08 21.98
CA PRO A 108 15.67 7.51 23.14
C PRO A 108 14.68 8.63 22.81
N ALA A 109 15.04 9.52 21.88
CA ALA A 109 14.17 10.62 21.44
C ALA A 109 12.92 10.15 20.69
N TRP A 110 12.98 8.98 20.04
CA TRP A 110 11.90 8.46 19.18
C TRP A 110 11.15 7.30 19.81
N ALA A 111 11.78 6.55 20.72
CA ALA A 111 11.21 5.39 21.37
C ALA A 111 9.82 5.62 22.00
N PRO A 112 9.57 6.68 22.82
CA PRO A 112 8.25 6.87 23.42
C PRO A 112 7.19 7.20 22.36
N ILE A 113 7.54 8.02 21.36
CA ILE A 113 6.62 8.40 20.27
C ILE A 113 6.29 7.18 19.40
N ALA A 114 7.30 6.37 19.06
CA ALA A 114 7.14 5.13 18.32
C ALA A 114 6.26 4.12 19.08
N ALA A 115 6.44 3.98 20.40
CA ALA A 115 5.61 3.12 21.24
C ALA A 115 4.15 3.58 21.25
N CYS A 116 3.89 4.86 21.49
CA CYS A 116 2.54 5.43 21.47
C CYS A 116 1.89 5.29 20.08
N ALA A 117 2.64 5.57 19.01
CA ALA A 117 2.14 5.45 17.65
C ALA A 117 1.79 4.01 17.29
N LEU A 118 2.65 3.05 17.65
CA LEU A 118 2.39 1.62 17.42
C LEU A 118 1.19 1.13 18.24
N ALA A 119 1.08 1.53 19.52
CA ALA A 119 -0.07 1.20 20.35
C ALA A 119 -1.38 1.74 19.74
N ALA A 120 -1.38 2.98 19.24
CA ALA A 120 -2.53 3.56 18.55
C ALA A 120 -2.89 2.78 17.27
N VAL A 121 -1.90 2.39 16.47
CA VAL A 121 -2.11 1.58 15.26
C VAL A 121 -2.71 0.22 15.60
N LEU A 122 -2.16 -0.47 16.61
CA LEU A 122 -2.67 -1.76 17.06
C LEU A 122 -4.11 -1.63 17.60
N LEU A 123 -4.41 -0.56 18.34
CA LEU A 123 -5.77 -0.26 18.80
C LEU A 123 -6.73 -0.03 17.62
N VAL A 124 -6.34 0.77 16.62
CA VAL A 124 -7.17 1.00 15.42
C VAL A 124 -7.35 -0.29 14.62
N ARG A 125 -6.35 -1.18 14.60
CA ARG A 125 -6.44 -2.48 13.94
C ARG A 125 -7.42 -3.41 14.66
N THR A 126 -7.39 -3.46 15.98
CA THR A 126 -8.22 -4.37 16.80
C THR A 126 -9.64 -3.84 17.02
N THR A 127 -9.87 -2.53 16.92
CA THR A 127 -11.19 -1.93 17.10
C THR A 127 -12.09 -2.08 15.87
N GLY A 128 -13.29 -2.61 16.05
CA GLY A 128 -14.34 -2.71 15.02
C GLY A 128 -14.23 -3.91 14.09
N ARG A 129 -15.01 -3.89 12.99
CA ARG A 129 -15.11 -5.03 12.06
C ARG A 129 -13.76 -5.28 11.37
N ARG A 130 -13.29 -6.54 11.39
CA ARG A 130 -12.02 -7.00 10.79
C ARG A 130 -11.92 -6.63 9.31
N ALA A 131 -13.03 -6.76 8.58
CA ALA A 131 -13.15 -6.40 7.16
C ALA A 131 -12.94 -4.90 6.84
N ARG A 132 -12.73 -4.04 7.83
CA ARG A 132 -12.38 -2.62 7.64
C ARG A 132 -11.00 -2.26 8.21
N GLY A 133 -10.21 -3.24 8.65
CA GLY A 133 -8.89 -2.99 9.23
C GLY A 133 -7.98 -2.23 8.26
N PHE A 134 -7.89 -2.71 7.03
CA PHE A 134 -7.05 -2.09 5.99
C PHE A 134 -7.48 -0.65 5.66
N SER A 135 -8.79 -0.38 5.48
CA SER A 135 -9.27 0.99 5.26
C SER A 135 -9.01 1.92 6.43
N ARG A 136 -9.10 1.44 7.68
CA ARG A 136 -8.74 2.25 8.86
C ARG A 136 -7.25 2.58 8.87
N MET A 137 -6.38 1.63 8.52
CA MET A 137 -4.94 1.87 8.37
C MET A 137 -4.67 2.90 7.27
N LEU A 138 -5.28 2.73 6.08
CA LEU A 138 -5.17 3.69 4.97
C LEU A 138 -5.68 5.09 5.36
N ARG A 139 -6.78 5.17 6.13
CA ARG A 139 -7.27 6.44 6.65
C ARG A 139 -6.27 7.08 7.60
N LEU A 140 -5.69 6.30 8.51
CA LEU A 140 -4.74 6.81 9.49
C LEU A 140 -3.47 7.35 8.83
N VAL A 141 -2.92 6.64 7.83
CA VAL A 141 -1.76 7.12 7.09
C VAL A 141 -2.08 8.35 6.23
N ARG A 142 -3.29 8.45 5.65
CA ARG A 142 -3.73 9.67 4.94
C ARG A 142 -3.83 10.88 5.88
N ILE A 143 -4.38 10.68 7.08
CA ILE A 143 -4.44 11.73 8.11
C ILE A 143 -3.03 12.15 8.51
N ALA A 144 -2.15 11.19 8.83
CA ALA A 144 -0.76 11.46 9.19
C ALA A 144 -0.01 12.23 8.09
N ALA A 145 -0.18 11.82 6.82
CA ALA A 145 0.40 12.50 5.67
C ALA A 145 -0.13 13.92 5.47
N GLY A 146 -1.39 14.21 5.85
CA GLY A 146 -2.01 15.53 5.75
C GLY A 146 -1.66 16.50 6.88
N VAL A 147 -1.38 15.99 8.08
CA VAL A 147 -1.04 16.81 9.26
C VAL A 147 0.41 17.31 9.22
N ALA A 148 1.32 16.48 8.72
CA ALA A 148 2.74 16.77 8.70
C ALA A 148 3.11 17.85 7.65
N ARG A 149 3.96 18.80 8.03
CA ARG A 149 4.28 19.96 7.17
C ARG A 149 5.71 20.01 6.66
N ARG A 150 6.68 19.45 7.40
CA ARG A 150 8.11 19.53 7.07
C ARG A 150 8.59 18.19 6.50
N PRO A 151 9.44 18.16 5.46
CA PRO A 151 10.07 16.92 5.03
C PRO A 151 10.86 16.28 6.18
N ALA A 152 10.71 14.98 6.34
CA ALA A 152 11.55 14.17 7.19
C ALA A 152 12.92 13.97 6.53
N ARG A 153 13.98 13.87 7.34
CA ARG A 153 15.29 13.42 6.86
C ARG A 153 15.34 11.90 6.89
N ASP A 154 16.15 11.30 6.02
CA ASP A 154 16.39 9.86 5.97
C ASP A 154 16.71 9.28 7.36
N THR A 155 17.65 9.91 8.08
CA THR A 155 18.03 9.49 9.44
C THR A 155 16.89 9.49 10.45
N GLN A 156 15.91 10.40 10.31
CA GLN A 156 14.74 10.45 11.18
C GLN A 156 13.78 9.31 10.87
N VAL A 157 13.54 9.04 9.59
CA VAL A 157 12.67 7.95 9.14
C VAL A 157 13.24 6.61 9.58
N VAL A 158 14.54 6.38 9.33
CA VAL A 158 15.25 5.16 9.74
C VAL A 158 15.21 4.97 11.26
N ALA A 159 15.49 6.03 12.04
CA ALA A 159 15.44 5.94 13.50
C ALA A 159 14.05 5.57 14.04
N VAL A 160 12.99 6.14 13.46
CA VAL A 160 11.61 5.80 13.84
C VAL A 160 11.27 4.37 13.46
N LEU A 161 11.61 3.94 12.23
CA LEU A 161 11.37 2.57 11.77
C LEU A 161 12.08 1.55 12.67
N HIS A 162 13.33 1.81 13.07
CA HIS A 162 14.05 0.95 14.01
C HIS A 162 13.33 0.86 15.36
N CYS A 163 12.94 2.00 15.95
CA CYS A 163 12.17 1.99 17.19
C CYS A 163 10.88 1.17 17.07
N VAL A 164 10.10 1.40 16.01
CA VAL A 164 8.84 0.68 15.78
C VAL A 164 9.07 -0.82 15.62
N ARG A 165 10.07 -1.24 14.83
CA ARG A 165 10.40 -2.67 14.61
C ARG A 165 10.88 -3.36 15.89
N VAL A 166 11.70 -2.69 16.68
CA VAL A 166 12.16 -3.24 17.98
C VAL A 166 10.99 -3.38 18.95
N ILE A 167 10.16 -2.34 19.09
CA ILE A 167 8.99 -2.37 19.99
C ILE A 167 7.93 -3.37 19.50
N GLY A 168 7.72 -3.47 18.18
CA GLY A 168 6.81 -4.44 17.56
C GLY A 168 7.27 -5.88 17.76
N GLY A 169 8.59 -6.12 17.69
CA GLY A 169 9.17 -7.44 17.92
C GLY A 169 8.99 -7.98 19.35
N VAL A 170 8.74 -7.12 20.34
CA VAL A 170 8.42 -7.51 21.72
C VAL A 170 6.93 -7.41 22.05
N SER A 171 6.11 -6.94 21.10
CA SER A 171 4.67 -6.84 21.27
C SER A 171 4.01 -8.22 21.23
N PRO A 172 3.02 -8.52 22.07
CA PRO A 172 2.24 -9.75 21.98
C PRO A 172 1.36 -9.81 20.72
N PHE A 173 1.23 -8.71 19.97
CA PHE A 173 0.47 -8.64 18.73
C PHE A 173 1.39 -8.75 17.52
N ARG A 174 0.98 -9.49 16.50
CA ARG A 174 1.70 -9.52 15.21
C ARG A 174 1.72 -8.11 14.60
N THR A 175 2.92 -7.54 14.46
CA THR A 175 3.20 -6.34 13.68
C THR A 175 3.73 -6.75 12.32
N ALA A 176 3.05 -6.39 11.24
CA ALA A 176 3.57 -6.56 9.88
C ALA A 176 4.04 -5.21 9.32
N CYS A 177 4.61 -5.23 8.12
CA CYS A 177 5.11 -4.04 7.43
C CYS A 177 4.08 -2.90 7.33
N LEU A 178 2.79 -3.25 7.20
CA LEU A 178 1.72 -2.26 7.21
C LEU A 178 1.62 -1.54 8.55
N GLU A 179 1.52 -2.27 9.66
CA GLU A 179 1.45 -1.66 11.00
C GLU A 179 2.71 -0.85 11.32
N GLU A 180 3.89 -1.37 10.95
CA GLU A 180 5.16 -0.71 11.20
C GLU A 180 5.26 0.64 10.47
N THR A 181 4.97 0.67 9.17
CA THR A 181 5.08 1.89 8.36
C THR A 181 3.98 2.89 8.68
N VAL A 182 2.78 2.44 9.04
CA VAL A 182 1.70 3.31 9.51
C VAL A 182 2.04 3.92 10.87
N ALA A 183 2.61 3.15 11.80
CA ALA A 183 3.06 3.66 13.09
C ALA A 183 4.21 4.66 12.92
N ALA A 184 5.16 4.37 12.03
CA ALA A 184 6.24 5.29 11.71
C ALA A 184 5.72 6.61 11.08
N MET A 185 4.76 6.53 10.15
CA MET A 185 4.09 7.72 9.60
C MET A 185 3.39 8.55 10.68
N LEU A 186 2.71 7.91 11.63
CA LEU A 186 2.06 8.59 12.73
C LEU A 186 3.07 9.26 13.67
N ALA A 187 4.15 8.57 14.03
CA ALA A 187 5.23 9.12 14.86
C ALA A 187 5.91 10.33 14.20
N LEU A 188 6.20 10.24 12.90
CA LEU A 188 6.71 11.37 12.12
C LEU A 188 5.70 12.53 12.11
N ALA A 189 4.42 12.26 11.89
CA ALA A 189 3.38 13.29 11.84
C ALA A 189 3.22 14.04 13.16
N VAL A 190 3.28 13.35 14.31
CA VAL A 190 3.25 13.97 15.64
C VAL A 190 4.42 14.94 15.86
N THR A 191 5.57 14.68 15.24
CA THR A 191 6.73 15.58 15.27
C THR A 191 6.74 16.61 14.12
N GLY A 192 5.64 16.72 13.37
CA GLY A 192 5.49 17.64 12.25
C GLY A 192 6.28 17.25 10.99
N ARG A 193 6.81 16.01 10.93
CA ARG A 193 7.64 15.46 9.85
C ARG A 193 6.81 14.60 8.91
N ARG A 194 7.06 14.74 7.61
CA ARG A 194 6.31 14.07 6.54
C ARG A 194 7.26 13.22 5.71
N ALA A 195 6.83 12.00 5.41
CA ALA A 195 7.44 11.11 4.44
C ALA A 195 6.37 10.66 3.42
N GLY A 196 6.82 10.11 2.30
CA GLY A 196 5.98 9.36 1.38
C GLY A 196 5.64 8.01 1.96
N TRP A 197 4.52 7.46 1.51
CA TRP A 197 4.12 6.12 1.88
C TRP A 197 3.64 5.37 0.64
N CYS A 198 4.08 4.14 0.51
CA CYS A 198 3.74 3.26 -0.59
C CYS A 198 3.23 1.92 -0.05
N HIS A 199 2.28 1.34 -0.76
CA HIS A 199 1.92 -0.06 -0.65
C HIS A 199 1.88 -0.66 -2.05
N GLY A 200 2.61 -1.74 -2.24
CA GLY A 200 2.87 -2.30 -3.56
C GLY A 200 2.93 -3.82 -3.55
N ILE A 201 3.19 -4.34 -4.75
CA ILE A 201 3.19 -5.76 -5.04
C ILE A 201 4.48 -6.15 -5.78
N ALA A 202 5.04 -7.29 -5.41
CA ALA A 202 6.10 -7.96 -6.17
C ALA A 202 5.50 -9.18 -6.89
N ALA A 203 5.97 -9.47 -8.10
CA ALA A 203 5.42 -10.53 -8.95
C ALA A 203 5.90 -11.95 -8.56
N ASP A 204 7.14 -12.07 -8.07
CA ASP A 204 7.75 -13.38 -7.83
C ASP A 204 8.54 -13.46 -6.50
N PRO A 205 8.04 -14.21 -5.49
CA PRO A 205 6.66 -14.69 -5.41
C PRO A 205 5.69 -13.50 -5.19
N ILE A 206 4.39 -13.71 -5.47
CA ILE A 206 3.37 -12.68 -5.24
C ILE A 206 3.36 -12.25 -3.77
N ARG A 207 3.85 -11.04 -3.50
CA ARG A 207 3.97 -10.47 -2.15
C ARG A 207 3.45 -9.05 -2.12
N LEU A 208 2.78 -8.69 -1.02
CA LEU A 208 2.42 -7.32 -0.72
C LEU A 208 3.39 -6.74 0.31
N HIS A 209 3.76 -5.49 0.12
CA HIS A 209 4.62 -4.77 1.06
C HIS A 209 4.17 -3.32 1.20
N ALA A 210 4.41 -2.75 2.37
CA ALA A 210 4.26 -1.33 2.64
C ALA A 210 5.61 -0.76 3.07
N TRP A 211 5.94 0.43 2.58
CA TRP A 211 7.21 1.11 2.90
C TRP A 211 7.06 2.62 2.95
N LEU A 212 8.04 3.26 3.59
CA LEU A 212 8.22 4.71 3.56
C LEU A 212 9.15 5.10 2.42
N ARG A 213 8.91 6.28 1.87
CA ARG A 213 9.65 6.80 0.72
C ARG A 213 10.07 8.24 0.95
N LEU A 214 11.28 8.58 0.54
CA LEU A 214 11.78 9.95 0.42
C LEU A 214 12.50 10.08 -0.92
N ASP A 215 12.26 11.20 -1.60
CA ASP A 215 12.79 11.54 -2.92
C ASP A 215 12.60 10.42 -3.95
N GLY A 216 11.47 9.70 -3.87
CA GLY A 216 11.17 8.58 -4.77
C GLY A 216 11.83 7.25 -4.39
N CYS A 217 12.66 7.19 -3.35
CA CYS A 217 13.39 5.99 -2.94
C CYS A 217 12.84 5.37 -1.64
N PRO A 218 12.74 4.03 -1.52
CA PRO A 218 12.40 3.37 -0.26
C PRO A 218 13.42 3.69 0.84
N VAL A 219 12.95 3.96 2.06
CA VAL A 219 13.79 4.34 3.20
C VAL A 219 13.70 3.31 4.32
N GLY A 220 14.86 2.87 4.84
CA GLY A 220 14.94 1.88 5.91
C GLY A 220 14.49 0.48 5.48
N GLU A 221 14.55 0.20 4.18
CA GLU A 221 14.11 -1.03 3.54
C GLU A 221 15.29 -1.72 2.83
N PRO A 222 15.27 -3.06 2.70
CA PRO A 222 16.27 -3.78 1.90
C PRO A 222 16.15 -3.43 0.41
N THR A 223 17.24 -3.60 -0.35
CA THR A 223 17.27 -3.35 -1.81
C THR A 223 16.21 -4.17 -2.57
N SER A 224 15.79 -5.32 -2.04
CA SER A 224 14.70 -6.13 -2.60
C SER A 224 13.38 -5.37 -2.70
N THR A 225 13.18 -4.31 -1.92
CA THR A 225 11.97 -3.46 -1.98
C THR A 225 11.83 -2.75 -3.32
N LEU A 226 12.92 -2.57 -4.08
CA LEU A 226 12.88 -2.00 -5.43
C LEU A 226 12.14 -2.89 -6.45
N ARG A 227 11.88 -4.16 -6.12
CA ARG A 227 11.07 -5.07 -6.95
C ARG A 227 9.57 -4.86 -6.79
N PHE A 228 9.14 -4.10 -5.78
CA PHE A 228 7.73 -3.86 -5.53
C PHE A 228 7.25 -2.70 -6.38
N THR A 229 6.20 -2.95 -7.16
CA THR A 229 5.49 -1.90 -7.90
C THR A 229 4.42 -1.30 -7.01
N PRO A 230 4.43 0.03 -6.76
CA PRO A 230 3.43 0.66 -5.91
C PRO A 230 2.02 0.61 -6.52
N LEU A 231 1.04 0.11 -5.74
CA LEU A 231 -0.39 0.13 -6.08
C LEU A 231 -1.14 1.28 -5.43
N ILE A 232 -0.67 1.70 -4.26
CA ILE A 232 -1.18 2.86 -3.52
C ILE A 232 0.03 3.70 -3.14
N GLN A 233 -0.01 4.97 -3.52
CA GLN A 233 1.03 5.94 -3.18
C GLN A 233 0.39 7.15 -2.52
N LEU A 234 0.98 7.59 -1.42
CA LEU A 234 0.69 8.87 -0.80
C LEU A 234 1.90 9.80 -1.02
N PRO A 235 1.65 11.02 -1.49
CA PRO A 235 2.72 11.89 -1.94
C PRO A 235 3.62 12.30 -0.77
N GLU A 236 4.88 12.49 -1.09
CA GLU A 236 5.84 13.22 -0.26
C GLU A 236 5.48 14.71 -0.22
N PRO A 237 6.02 15.48 0.74
CA PRO A 237 6.04 16.92 0.60
C PRO A 237 6.82 17.29 -0.66
N ASP A 238 6.15 18.00 -1.57
CA ASP A 238 6.79 18.56 -2.75
C ASP A 238 7.96 19.48 -2.32
N PRO A 239 9.21 19.16 -2.72
CA PRO A 239 10.37 19.97 -2.37
C PRO A 239 10.30 21.38 -2.97
N ALA A 240 9.55 21.60 -4.07
CA ALA A 240 9.37 22.92 -4.68
C ALA A 240 8.54 23.86 -3.80
N ARG A 241 7.42 23.37 -3.24
CA ARG A 241 6.53 24.15 -2.36
C ARG A 241 7.18 24.62 -1.05
N GLY A 242 8.25 23.96 -0.60
CA GLY A 242 9.03 24.35 0.57
C GLY A 242 9.99 25.50 0.31
N ARG A 243 10.59 25.54 -0.88
CA ARG A 243 11.50 26.62 -1.31
C ARG A 243 10.77 27.95 -1.53
N ASP A 244 9.57 27.92 -2.11
CA ASP A 244 8.76 29.12 -2.33
C ASP A 244 8.30 29.80 -1.02
N ARG A 245 8.11 29.03 0.05
CA ARG A 245 7.77 29.58 1.38
C ARG A 245 8.99 30.09 2.15
N ALA A 246 10.16 29.47 1.97
CA ALA A 246 11.41 29.95 2.55
C ALA A 246 11.84 31.27 1.88
N ALA A 247 11.74 31.36 0.55
CA ALA A 247 12.04 32.57 -0.21
C ALA A 247 11.09 33.75 0.10
N LYS A 248 9.87 33.47 0.59
CA LYS A 248 8.87 34.49 0.95
C LYS A 248 8.88 34.86 2.44
N GLY A 249 9.73 34.22 3.25
CA GLY A 249 9.79 34.38 4.71
C GLY A 249 10.91 35.28 5.24
N ASP A 250 11.85 35.71 4.40
CA ASP A 250 13.02 36.53 4.77
C ASP A 250 12.85 38.04 4.49
N THR A 251 11.61 38.49 4.33
CA THR A 251 11.29 39.93 4.23
C THR A 251 10.21 40.29 5.24
N SER A 252 10.56 40.35 6.52
CA SER A 252 9.81 41.08 7.56
C SER A 252 10.73 41.43 8.72
#